data_AF-T0MEQ2-F1
#
_entry.id   AF-T0MEQ2-F1
#
_cell.length_a   1.000
_cell.length_b   1.000
_cell.length_c   1.000
_cell.angle_alpha   90.00
_cell.angle_beta   90.00
_cell.angle_gamma   90.00
#
_symmetry.space_group_name_H-M   'P 1'
#
loop_
_entity.id
_entity.type
_entity.pdbx_description
1 polymer ?
#
loop_
_entity_poly.entity_id
_entity_poly.type
_entity_poly.pdbx_seq_one_letter_code
_entity_poly.pdbx_strand_id
1 'polypeptide(L)'
;MVCFDKNLKIKKYDTPEDIIKDFYYVRLTYYMKRKEKLLAVLKENMLKLENKVRFIKEVVNDELIINKRKKSDLIDELKFKEYTEFDNFSYLLSMEILSLTEERIDKLNKELFNKIEEYNVLQGKTPKDLWREDLYEFEIAYDKVVEYEEEVYKKAREGSKSTKGKQKRKKYSNSKEENHRSAH
;
A
#
# COMPACT_ATOMS: atom_id res chain seq x y z
N MET A 1 4.59 -32.63 -5.47
CA MET A 1 5.31 -31.48 -6.06
C MET A 1 6.51 -31.14 -5.18
N VAL A 2 7.68 -30.79 -5.72
CA VAL A 2 8.88 -30.47 -4.90
C VAL A 2 9.21 -28.99 -5.06
N CYS A 3 9.25 -28.25 -3.96
CA CYS A 3 9.48 -26.80 -3.95
C CYS A 3 10.34 -26.39 -2.75
N PHE A 4 10.86 -25.17 -2.78
CA PHE A 4 11.52 -24.57 -1.62
C PHE A 4 10.48 -24.09 -0.60
N ASP A 5 10.74 -24.38 0.67
CA ASP A 5 9.95 -23.85 1.79
C ASP A 5 10.37 -22.40 2.13
N LYS A 6 9.72 -21.81 3.14
CA LYS A 6 10.01 -20.46 3.64
C LYS A 6 11.45 -20.24 4.13
N ASN A 7 12.18 -21.33 4.42
CA ASN A 7 13.56 -21.32 4.89
C ASN A 7 14.55 -21.69 3.77
N LEU A 8 14.09 -21.70 2.51
CA LEU A 8 14.87 -22.08 1.33
C LEU A 8 15.35 -23.54 1.36
N LYS A 9 14.64 -24.41 2.09
CA LYS A 9 14.91 -25.85 2.11
C LYS A 9 14.00 -26.58 1.13
N ILE A 10 14.55 -27.60 0.47
CA ILE A 10 13.79 -28.44 -0.44
C ILE A 10 12.79 -29.27 0.38
N LYS A 11 11.50 -29.12 0.08
CA LYS A 11 10.41 -29.87 0.68
C LYS A 11 9.58 -30.53 -0.42
N LYS A 12 9.23 -31.80 -0.21
CA LYS A 12 8.25 -32.50 -1.03
C LYS A 12 6.87 -32.27 -0.42
N TYR A 13 5.95 -31.80 -1.25
CA TYR A 13 4.54 -31.60 -0.93
C TYR A 13 3.72 -32.71 -1.58
N ASP A 14 2.91 -33.37 -0.77
CA ASP A 14 2.07 -34.49 -1.20
C ASP A 14 0.79 -34.00 -1.88
N THR A 15 0.21 -32.89 -1.38
CA THR A 15 -0.99 -32.27 -1.94
C THR A 15 -0.78 -30.78 -2.25
N PRO A 16 -1.50 -30.20 -3.23
CA PRO A 16 -1.50 -28.75 -3.47
C PRO A 16 -1.93 -27.94 -2.24
N GLU A 17 -2.83 -28.48 -1.41
CA GLU A 17 -3.33 -27.86 -0.18
C GLU A 17 -2.20 -27.63 0.83
N ASP A 18 -1.20 -28.50 0.88
CA ASP A 18 -0.05 -28.35 1.78
C ASP A 18 0.82 -27.15 1.39
N ILE A 19 0.92 -26.85 0.09
CA ILE A 19 1.62 -25.67 -0.41
C ILE A 19 0.86 -24.40 -0.02
N ILE A 20 -0.47 -24.41 -0.19
CA ILE A 20 -1.33 -23.27 0.15
C ILE A 20 -1.28 -22.98 1.65
N LYS A 21 -1.29 -24.01 2.50
CA LYS A 21 -1.15 -23.85 3.96
C LYS A 21 0.17 -23.20 4.33
N ASP A 22 1.28 -23.70 3.80
CA ASP A 22 2.61 -23.11 4.06
C ASP A 22 2.66 -21.64 3.59
N PHE A 23 2.13 -21.36 2.40
CA PHE A 23 2.03 -20.00 1.85
C PHE A 23 1.17 -19.08 2.73
N TYR A 24 0.03 -19.56 3.22
CA TYR A 24 -0.90 -18.78 4.04
C TYR A 24 -0.22 -18.20 5.28
N TYR A 25 0.54 -19.02 6.02
CA TYR A 25 1.23 -18.56 7.23
C TYR A 25 2.30 -17.52 6.91
N VAL A 26 3.12 -17.76 5.88
CA VAL A 26 4.13 -16.77 5.45
C VAL A 26 3.43 -15.48 5.06
N ARG A 27 2.42 -15.54 4.21
CA ARG A 27 1.70 -14.36 3.72
C ARG A 27 1.10 -13.55 4.88
N LEU A 28 0.46 -14.22 5.84
CA LEU A 28 -0.11 -13.56 7.01
C LEU A 28 0.96 -12.83 7.85
N THR A 29 2.12 -13.44 8.07
CA THR A 29 3.22 -12.78 8.80
C THR A 29 3.74 -11.54 8.06
N TYR A 30 3.76 -11.56 6.73
CA TYR A 30 4.15 -10.39 5.94
C TYR A 30 3.08 -9.29 5.95
N TYR A 31 1.79 -9.63 5.99
CA TYR A 31 0.73 -8.63 6.19
C TYR A 31 0.79 -7.98 7.57
N MET A 32 1.18 -8.72 8.61
CA MET A 32 1.44 -8.13 9.94
C MET A 32 2.57 -7.11 9.85
N LYS A 33 3.72 -7.48 9.26
CA LYS A 33 4.85 -6.58 9.03
C LYS A 33 4.48 -5.37 8.17
N ARG A 34 3.66 -5.56 7.13
CA ARG A 34 3.15 -4.48 6.28
C ARG A 34 2.31 -3.51 7.09
N LYS A 35 1.34 -4.00 7.88
CA LYS A 35 0.50 -3.15 8.73
C LYS A 35 1.36 -2.33 9.69
N GLU A 36 2.31 -2.97 10.36
CA GLU A 36 3.21 -2.33 11.32
C GLU A 36 4.04 -1.22 10.65
N LYS A 37 4.60 -1.49 9.46
CA LYS A 37 5.32 -0.49 8.68
C LYS A 37 4.43 0.67 8.25
N LEU A 38 3.22 0.40 7.77
CA LEU A 38 2.27 1.45 7.35
C LEU A 38 1.89 2.35 8.53
N LEU A 39 1.62 1.77 9.70
CA LEU A 39 1.36 2.53 10.92
C LEU A 39 2.57 3.37 11.35
N ALA A 40 3.78 2.82 11.26
CA ALA A 40 5.00 3.55 11.58
C ALA A 40 5.21 4.76 10.66
N VAL A 41 5.03 4.58 9.35
CA VAL A 41 5.12 5.66 8.36
C VAL A 41 4.07 6.74 8.62
N LEU A 42 2.82 6.35 8.92
CA LEU A 42 1.78 7.31 9.25
C LEU A 42 2.10 8.11 10.51
N LYS A 43 2.59 7.46 11.57
CA LYS A 43 3.04 8.14 12.79
C LYS A 43 4.17 9.13 12.52
N GLU A 44 5.18 8.73 11.76
CA GLU A 44 6.29 9.60 11.40
C GLU A 44 5.81 10.84 10.63
N ASN A 45 4.89 10.65 9.68
CA ASN A 45 4.30 11.74 8.92
C ASN A 45 3.48 12.69 9.81
N MET A 46 2.71 12.15 10.77
CA MET A 46 1.98 12.95 11.75
C MET A 46 2.91 13.79 12.61
N LEU A 47 3.99 13.21 13.15
CA LEU A 47 5.00 13.94 13.93
C LEU A 47 5.68 15.03 13.10
N LYS A 48 6.00 14.76 11.83
CA LYS A 48 6.53 15.77 10.90
C LYS A 48 5.54 16.92 10.67
N LEU A 49 4.24 16.62 10.53
CA LEU A 49 3.19 17.64 10.39
C LEU A 49 3.01 18.46 11.67
N GLU A 50 2.99 17.82 12.84
CA GLU A 50 2.91 18.49 14.15
C GLU A 50 4.10 19.44 14.36
N ASN A 51 5.32 18.97 14.07
CA ASN A 51 6.52 19.82 14.12
C ASN A 51 6.41 21.01 13.15
N LYS A 52 5.88 20.82 11.94
CA LYS A 52 5.67 21.93 10.99
C LYS A 52 4.67 22.95 11.52
N VAL A 53 3.53 22.48 12.05
CA VAL A 53 2.51 23.35 12.64
C VAL A 53 3.10 24.15 13.80
N ARG A 54 3.82 23.48 14.71
CA ARG A 54 4.47 24.11 15.87
C ARG A 54 5.50 25.14 15.43
N PHE A 55 6.37 24.78 14.49
CA PHE A 55 7.39 25.67 13.96
C PHE A 55 6.79 26.94 13.35
N ILE A 56 5.78 26.79 12.49
CA ILE A 56 5.15 27.95 11.84
C ILE A 56 4.47 28.84 12.89
N LYS A 57 3.77 28.25 13.86
CA LYS A 57 3.13 29.01 14.95
C LYS A 57 4.15 29.80 15.78
N GLU A 58 5.24 29.17 16.21
CA GLU A 58 6.28 29.84 17.00
C GLU A 58 6.96 30.96 16.18
N VAL A 59 7.13 30.79 14.86
CA VAL A 59 7.71 31.82 14.00
C VAL A 59 6.76 32.99 13.77
N VAL A 60 5.47 32.73 13.57
CA VAL A 60 4.43 33.77 13.40
C VAL A 60 4.22 34.56 14.70
N ASN A 61 4.37 33.91 15.86
CA ASN A 61 4.26 34.54 17.18
C ASN A 61 5.55 35.21 17.66
N ASP A 62 6.59 35.30 16.82
CA ASP A 62 7.92 35.82 17.16
C ASP A 62 8.64 35.06 18.31
N GLU A 63 8.17 33.87 18.68
CA GLU A 63 8.79 32.99 19.70
C GLU A 63 10.01 32.22 19.16
N LEU A 64 10.11 32.09 17.83
CA LEU A 64 11.22 31.44 17.13
C LEU A 64 11.74 32.35 16.01
N ILE A 65 12.91 32.96 16.24
CA ILE A 65 13.53 33.89 15.29
C ILE A 65 14.54 33.14 14.42
N ILE A 66 14.21 32.98 13.13
CA ILE A 66 15.08 32.31 12.13
C ILE A 66 16.07 33.31 11.50
N ASN A 67 15.65 34.56 11.32
CA ASN A 67 16.40 35.55 10.56
C ASN A 67 17.74 35.89 11.20
N LYS A 68 18.78 36.03 10.36
CA LYS A 68 20.16 36.40 10.75
C LYS A 68 20.83 35.44 11.75
N ARG A 69 20.38 34.19 11.87
CA ARG A 69 20.99 33.18 12.74
C ARG A 69 21.80 32.15 11.96
N LYS A 70 22.76 31.51 12.62
CA LYS A 70 23.44 30.34 12.07
C LYS A 70 22.54 29.11 12.13
N LYS A 71 22.70 28.21 11.16
CA LYS A 71 21.95 26.95 11.10
C LYS A 71 22.20 26.06 12.33
N SER A 72 23.44 26.02 12.84
CA SER A 72 23.80 25.29 14.07
C SER A 72 22.96 25.73 15.26
N ASP A 73 22.88 27.03 15.47
CA ASP A 73 22.21 27.62 16.64
C ASP A 73 20.69 27.42 16.56
N LEU A 74 20.13 27.34 15.35
CA LEU A 74 18.72 26.98 15.14
C LEU A 74 18.46 25.51 15.45
N ILE A 75 19.35 24.60 15.04
CA ILE A 75 19.24 23.18 15.36
C ILE A 75 19.31 22.97 16.88
N ASP A 76 20.24 23.63 17.57
CA ASP A 76 20.39 23.52 19.02
C ASP A 76 19.15 24.06 19.76
N GLU A 77 18.55 25.17 19.29
CA GLU A 77 17.30 25.66 19.86
C GLU A 77 16.13 24.70 19.62
N LEU A 78 15.99 24.13 18.42
CA LEU A 78 14.95 23.15 18.13
C LEU A 78 15.08 21.90 19.00
N LYS A 79 16.32 21.46 19.27
CA LYS A 79 16.60 20.37 20.23
C LYS A 79 16.23 20.77 21.65
N PHE A 80 16.58 21.98 22.07
CA PHE A 80 16.22 22.51 23.39
C PHE A 80 14.70 22.63 23.59
N LYS A 81 13.97 22.99 22.54
CA LYS A 81 12.50 23.07 22.52
C LYS A 81 11.81 21.72 22.33
N GLU A 82 12.55 20.61 22.36
CA GLU A 82 12.04 19.24 22.25
C GLU A 82 11.30 18.95 20.94
N TYR A 83 11.73 19.53 19.82
CA TYR A 83 11.24 19.11 18.51
C TYR A 83 11.71 17.69 18.21
N THR A 84 10.81 16.87 17.65
CA THR A 84 11.21 15.53 17.21
C THR A 84 12.21 15.63 16.06
N GLU A 85 13.41 15.07 16.22
CA GLU A 85 14.46 15.17 15.22
C GLU A 85 14.22 14.22 14.05
N PHE A 86 14.07 14.78 12.86
CA PHE A 86 14.09 14.07 11.58
C PHE A 86 15.02 14.78 10.62
N ASP A 87 15.93 14.04 9.99
CA ASP A 87 16.87 14.56 8.98
C ASP A 87 17.56 15.88 9.41
N ASN A 88 17.97 15.96 10.67
CA ASN A 88 18.59 17.15 11.28
C ASN A 88 17.77 18.45 11.07
N PHE A 89 16.44 18.34 11.19
CA PHE A 89 15.46 19.41 10.97
C PHE A 89 15.47 20.05 9.58
N SER A 90 16.12 19.42 8.59
CA SER A 90 16.24 19.99 7.24
C SER A 90 14.88 20.32 6.63
N TYR A 91 13.86 19.51 6.91
CA TYR A 91 12.50 19.69 6.39
C TYR A 91 11.75 20.90 6.97
N LEU A 92 12.18 21.43 8.13
CA LEU A 92 11.63 22.67 8.71
C LEU A 92 12.38 23.89 8.16
N LEU A 93 13.71 23.79 8.10
CA LEU A 93 14.57 24.91 7.71
C LEU A 93 14.57 25.18 6.20
N SER A 94 14.16 24.21 5.38
CA SER A 94 14.03 24.36 3.92
C SER A 94 12.66 24.86 3.46
N MET A 95 11.78 25.26 4.38
CA MET A 95 10.45 25.75 4.01
C MET A 95 10.50 27.16 3.41
N GLU A 96 9.58 27.42 2.48
CA GLU A 96 9.43 28.74 1.87
C GLU A 96 8.87 29.75 2.89
N ILE A 97 9.36 30.99 2.87
CA ILE A 97 8.89 32.05 3.77
C ILE A 97 7.38 32.28 3.61
N LEU A 98 6.84 32.15 2.39
CA LEU A 98 5.41 32.27 2.08
C LEU A 98 4.54 31.20 2.75
N SER A 99 5.15 30.12 3.26
CA SER A 99 4.45 29.09 4.02
C SER A 99 4.24 29.46 5.50
N LEU A 100 4.81 30.57 5.96
CA LEU A 100 4.69 31.07 7.32
C LEU A 100 3.44 31.96 7.49
N THR A 101 2.27 31.39 7.21
CA THR A 101 0.98 32.08 7.32
C THR A 101 0.00 31.25 8.14
N GLU A 102 -0.98 31.92 8.76
CA GLU A 102 -2.08 31.25 9.48
C GLU A 102 -2.87 30.31 8.56
N GLU A 103 -3.09 30.70 7.29
CA GLU A 103 -3.76 29.85 6.31
C GLU A 103 -3.01 28.52 6.07
N ARG A 104 -1.67 28.56 6.11
CA ARG A 104 -0.88 27.33 5.94
C ARG A 104 -0.97 26.45 7.18
N ILE A 105 -1.00 27.03 8.37
CA ILE A 105 -1.25 26.30 9.63
C ILE A 105 -2.58 25.55 9.53
N ASP A 106 -3.65 26.19 9.07
CA ASP A 106 -4.96 25.55 8.94
C ASP A 106 -4.96 24.40 7.91
N LYS A 107 -4.28 24.60 6.77
CA LYS A 107 -4.08 23.52 5.80
C LYS A 107 -3.32 22.33 6.40
N LEU A 108 -2.26 22.58 7.15
CA LEU A 108 -1.47 21.53 7.80
C LEU A 108 -2.26 20.82 8.91
N ASN A 109 -3.06 21.54 9.68
CA ASN A 109 -3.95 20.94 10.68
C ASN A 109 -5.00 20.04 10.02
N LYS A 110 -5.55 20.45 8.87
CA LYS A 110 -6.47 19.61 8.08
C LYS A 110 -5.77 18.36 7.53
N GLU A 111 -4.55 18.50 7.02
CA GLU A 111 -3.72 17.37 6.60
C GLU A 111 -3.44 16.41 7.76
N LEU A 112 -3.12 16.93 8.95
CA LEU A 112 -2.91 16.16 10.16
C LEU A 112 -4.17 15.41 10.60
N PHE A 113 -5.33 16.06 10.59
CA PHE A 113 -6.62 15.44 10.90
C PHE A 113 -6.90 14.26 9.98
N ASN A 114 -6.74 14.44 8.67
CA ASN A 114 -6.91 13.35 7.70
C ASN A 114 -5.96 12.17 7.97
N LYS A 115 -4.70 12.47 8.36
CA LYS A 115 -3.71 11.43 8.68
C LYS A 115 -4.04 10.70 9.98
N ILE A 116 -4.60 11.39 10.97
CA ILE A 116 -5.12 10.78 12.20
C ILE A 116 -6.27 9.82 11.88
N GLU A 117 -7.22 10.24 11.05
CA GLU A 117 -8.32 9.38 10.62
C GLU A 117 -7.81 8.14 9.87
N GLU A 118 -6.91 8.33 8.91
CA GLU A 118 -6.27 7.23 8.17
C GLU A 118 -5.56 6.24 9.12
N TYR A 119 -4.83 6.77 10.11
CA TYR A 119 -4.15 5.98 11.12
C TYR A 119 -5.14 5.17 11.97
N ASN A 120 -6.23 5.78 12.43
CA ASN A 120 -7.24 5.12 13.25
C ASN A 120 -7.95 4.00 12.48
N VAL A 121 -8.30 4.26 11.22
CA VAL A 121 -8.88 3.26 10.32
C VAL A 121 -7.91 2.09 10.13
N LEU A 122 -6.64 2.36 9.84
CA LEU A 122 -5.63 1.31 9.65
C LEU A 122 -5.36 0.54 10.95
N GLN A 123 -5.38 1.20 12.10
CA GLN A 123 -5.19 0.56 13.40
C GLN A 123 -6.31 -0.45 13.67
N GLY A 124 -7.55 -0.12 13.32
CA GLY A 124 -8.72 -1.00 13.45
C GLY A 124 -8.72 -2.20 12.51
N LYS A 125 -8.14 -2.09 11.30
CA LYS A 125 -8.10 -3.20 10.32
C LYS A 125 -7.21 -4.35 10.78
N THR A 126 -7.65 -5.60 10.66
CA THR A 126 -6.76 -6.74 10.92
C THR A 126 -5.87 -7.02 9.70
N PRO A 127 -4.72 -7.70 9.86
CA PRO A 127 -3.91 -8.15 8.73
C PRO A 127 -4.67 -9.04 7.73
N LYS A 128 -5.70 -9.75 8.20
CA LYS A 128 -6.58 -10.55 7.34
C LYS A 128 -7.50 -9.66 6.50
N ASP A 129 -7.98 -8.56 7.05
CA ASP A 129 -8.84 -7.61 6.32
C ASP A 129 -8.04 -6.90 5.22
N LEU A 130 -6.80 -6.50 5.51
CA LEU A 130 -5.89 -5.96 4.49
C LEU A 130 -5.65 -6.95 3.35
N TRP A 131 -5.56 -8.25 3.66
CA TRP A 131 -5.43 -9.26 2.63
C TRP A 131 -6.73 -9.42 1.82
N ARG A 132 -7.91 -9.39 2.46
CA ARG A 132 -9.18 -9.44 1.73
C ARG A 132 -9.35 -8.25 0.78
N GLU A 133 -8.97 -7.05 1.22
CA GLU A 133 -9.00 -5.84 0.38
C GLU A 133 -8.10 -5.99 -0.85
N ASP A 134 -6.85 -6.43 -0.67
CA ASP A 134 -5.94 -6.68 -1.80
C ASP A 134 -6.49 -7.76 -2.76
N LEU A 135 -7.16 -8.78 -2.25
CA LEU A 135 -7.77 -9.83 -3.09
C LEU A 135 -8.95 -9.31 -3.90
N TYR A 136 -9.76 -8.43 -3.31
CA TYR A 136 -10.87 -7.78 -4.00
C TYR A 136 -10.38 -6.83 -5.10
N GLU A 137 -9.34 -6.04 -4.81
CA GLU A 137 -8.70 -5.20 -5.82
C GLU A 137 -8.13 -6.04 -6.96
N PHE A 138 -7.50 -7.18 -6.63
CA PHE A 138 -7.00 -8.12 -7.62
C PHE A 138 -8.11 -8.71 -8.49
N GLU A 139 -9.24 -9.11 -7.90
CA GLU A 139 -10.39 -9.65 -8.64
C GLU A 139 -10.94 -8.62 -9.64
N ILE A 140 -11.17 -7.38 -9.20
CA ILE A 140 -11.62 -6.30 -10.09
C ILE A 140 -10.61 -6.05 -11.22
N ALA A 141 -9.32 -6.00 -10.90
CA ALA A 141 -8.29 -5.78 -11.91
C ALA A 141 -8.22 -6.95 -12.91
N TYR A 142 -8.40 -8.16 -12.43
CA TYR A 142 -8.39 -9.37 -13.24
C TYR A 142 -9.59 -9.40 -14.21
N ASP A 143 -10.79 -9.07 -13.74
CA ASP A 143 -11.99 -9.02 -14.58
C ASP A 143 -11.82 -8.03 -15.75
N LYS A 144 -11.25 -6.85 -15.48
CA LYS A 144 -10.93 -5.87 -16.53
C LYS A 144 -9.97 -6.41 -17.58
N VAL A 145 -8.95 -7.17 -17.16
CA VAL A 145 -7.99 -7.78 -18.09
C VAL A 145 -8.67 -8.83 -18.95
N VAL A 146 -9.54 -9.65 -18.36
CA VAL A 146 -10.32 -10.66 -19.07
C VAL A 146 -11.24 -10.01 -20.11
N GLU A 147 -11.96 -8.94 -19.75
CA GLU A 147 -12.81 -8.19 -20.67
C GLU A 147 -11.99 -7.61 -21.85
N TYR A 148 -10.82 -7.04 -21.56
CA TYR A 148 -9.92 -6.53 -22.59
C TYR A 148 -9.44 -7.64 -23.53
N GLU A 149 -9.02 -8.79 -22.99
CA GLU A 149 -8.62 -9.94 -23.81
C GLU A 149 -9.77 -10.42 -24.70
N GLU A 150 -10.99 -10.52 -24.17
CA GLU A 150 -12.18 -10.89 -24.95
C GLU A 150 -12.47 -9.91 -26.09
N GLU A 151 -12.33 -8.61 -25.86
CA GLU A 151 -12.47 -7.59 -26.90
C GLU A 151 -11.41 -7.74 -28.00
N VAL A 152 -10.16 -8.00 -27.62
CA VAL A 152 -9.06 -8.26 -28.57
C VAL A 152 -9.36 -9.52 -29.39
N TYR A 153 -9.83 -10.60 -28.76
CA TYR A 153 -10.23 -11.82 -29.47
C TYR A 153 -11.43 -11.61 -30.40
N LYS A 154 -12.40 -10.76 -30.03
CA LYS A 154 -13.55 -10.39 -30.89
C LYS A 154 -13.11 -9.57 -32.10
N LYS A 155 -12.25 -8.55 -31.91
CA LYS A 155 -11.67 -7.74 -33.01
C LYS A 155 -10.80 -8.57 -33.95
N ALA A 156 -10.02 -9.52 -33.42
CA ALA A 156 -9.24 -10.47 -34.22
C ALA A 156 -10.13 -11.42 -35.05
N ARG A 157 -11.30 -11.81 -34.53
CA ARG A 157 -12.30 -12.59 -35.28
C ARG A 157 -12.97 -11.79 -36.39
N GLU A 158 -13.27 -10.51 -36.18
CA GLU A 158 -13.89 -9.64 -37.18
C GLU A 158 -12.94 -9.32 -38.35
N GLY A 159 -11.63 -9.19 -38.11
CA GLY A 159 -10.61 -9.06 -39.15
C GLY A 159 -10.31 -10.35 -39.93
N SER A 160 -10.79 -11.51 -39.48
CA SER A 160 -10.49 -12.83 -40.06
C SER A 160 -11.58 -13.40 -40.98
N LYS A 161 -12.58 -12.61 -41.38
CA LYS A 161 -13.60 -13.01 -42.38
C LYS A 161 -13.13 -12.96 -43.84
N SER A 162 -11.84 -12.72 -44.09
CA SER A 162 -11.24 -12.81 -45.43
C SER A 162 -9.91 -13.57 -45.40
N THR A 163 -9.93 -14.88 -45.10
CA THR A 163 -9.11 -15.89 -45.79
C THR A 163 -9.40 -17.29 -45.26
N LYS A 164 -9.90 -18.16 -46.14
CA LYS A 164 -10.04 -19.60 -45.93
C LYS A 164 -8.64 -20.24 -45.74
N GLY A 165 -8.45 -21.03 -44.69
CA GLY A 165 -7.28 -21.90 -44.55
C GLY A 165 -7.37 -22.82 -43.34
N LYS A 166 -7.66 -24.10 -43.59
CA LYS A 166 -7.78 -25.18 -42.59
C LYS A 166 -6.47 -25.42 -41.84
N GLN A 167 -6.51 -25.56 -40.51
CA GLN A 167 -5.92 -26.73 -39.82
C GLN A 167 -6.41 -26.90 -38.37
N LYS A 168 -6.75 -28.14 -38.03
CA LYS A 168 -7.40 -28.62 -36.80
C LYS A 168 -6.52 -28.42 -35.55
N ARG A 169 -7.09 -27.85 -34.47
CA ARG A 169 -6.59 -28.05 -33.10
C ARG A 169 -7.33 -29.21 -32.43
N LYS A 170 -6.56 -30.15 -31.86
CA LYS A 170 -7.02 -31.27 -31.03
C LYS A 170 -7.74 -30.73 -29.79
N LYS A 171 -8.95 -31.21 -29.54
CA LYS A 171 -9.71 -30.99 -28.29
C LYS A 171 -9.02 -31.75 -27.15
N TYR A 172 -8.79 -31.08 -26.02
CA TYR A 172 -8.76 -31.75 -24.73
C TYR A 172 -10.08 -31.41 -24.03
N SER A 173 -10.96 -32.39 -23.96
CA SER A 173 -12.17 -32.38 -23.17
C SER A 173 -11.80 -32.72 -21.73
N ASN A 174 -12.35 -31.99 -20.75
CA ASN A 174 -12.94 -32.72 -19.64
C ASN A 174 -14.25 -32.09 -19.21
N SER A 175 -15.23 -32.99 -19.15
CA SER A 175 -16.66 -32.86 -18.98
C SER A 175 -17.02 -32.48 -17.54
N LYS A 176 -17.93 -31.51 -17.42
CA LYS A 176 -19.00 -31.62 -16.43
C LYS A 176 -20.02 -32.62 -16.99
N GLU A 177 -20.24 -33.72 -16.30
CA GLU A 177 -21.50 -34.46 -16.38
C GLU A 177 -21.92 -34.78 -14.95
N GLU A 178 -22.90 -34.02 -14.46
CA GLU A 178 -23.86 -34.50 -13.48
C GLU A 178 -24.67 -35.64 -14.12
N ASN A 179 -24.89 -36.74 -13.39
CA ASN A 179 -26.26 -37.17 -13.11
C ASN A 179 -26.33 -38.35 -12.12
N HIS A 180 -27.03 -38.09 -11.03
CA HIS A 180 -28.04 -38.92 -10.37
C HIS A 180 -28.00 -40.45 -10.53
N ARG A 181 -28.07 -41.14 -9.38
CA ARG A 181 -28.97 -42.28 -9.19
C ARG A 181 -29.45 -42.38 -7.74
N SER A 182 -30.77 -42.32 -7.57
CA SER A 182 -31.51 -42.60 -6.34
C SER A 182 -31.54 -44.10 -6.01
N ALA A 183 -31.79 -44.36 -4.72
CA ALA A 183 -32.47 -45.51 -4.13
C ALA A 183 -31.77 -46.88 -4.16
N HIS A 184 -31.35 -47.33 -2.97
CA HIS A 184 -31.98 -48.47 -2.32
C HIS A 184 -32.02 -48.28 -0.80
#